data_AF-D1GIG5-F1
#
_entry.id   AF-D1GIG5-F1
#
_cell.length_a   1.000
_cell.length_b   1.000
_cell.length_c   1.000
_cell.angle_alpha   90.00
_cell.angle_beta   90.00
_cell.angle_gamma   90.00
#
_symmetry.space_group_name_H-M   'P 1'
#
loop_
_entity.id
_entity.type
_entity.pdbx_description
1 polymer ?
#
loop_
_entity_poly.entity_id
_entity_poly.type
_entity_poly.pdbx_seq_one_letter_code
_entity_poly.pdbx_strand_id
1 'polypeptide(L)'
;VAAMGMPAMALTDFTILCGLVKFYSTAHNCGVKPIIGADFTLQSEEFGDELTKLTLLAKNNVGYKNLTLLISKAYLRGHVQHQPVIDKAWLVEHAEGLIVLSGGKSGEVGRALLKGNQQQVERCIEFYQTHFADHFYLELIRTGRADEESYLHFALDVAEQYDLPVVATNEVVFITEESFEAHEIRVAIHDGYTLEDPRRPKN
;
A
#
# COMPACT_ATOMS: atom_id res chain seq x y z
N VAL A 1 -18.13 8.22 0.50
CA VAL A 1 -18.46 6.83 0.92
C VAL A 1 -19.93 6.69 1.31
N ALA A 2 -20.40 7.31 2.40
CA ALA A 2 -21.80 7.17 2.82
C ALA A 2 -22.82 7.56 1.72
N ALA A 3 -22.59 8.69 1.04
CA ALA A 3 -23.43 9.12 -0.09
C ALA A 3 -23.43 8.15 -1.29
N MET A 4 -22.41 7.30 -1.41
CA MET A 4 -22.31 6.27 -2.45
C MET A 4 -22.92 4.92 -2.03
N GLY A 5 -23.51 4.83 -0.83
CA GLY A 5 -24.10 3.59 -0.32
C GLY A 5 -23.09 2.49 0.03
N MET A 6 -21.80 2.84 0.17
CA MET A 6 -20.75 1.88 0.49
C MET A 6 -20.73 1.57 2.01
N PRO A 7 -20.66 0.29 2.42
CA PRO A 7 -20.83 -0.10 3.83
C PRO A 7 -19.59 0.14 4.70
N ALA A 8 -18.41 0.25 4.10
CA ALA A 8 -17.14 0.38 4.80
C ALA A 8 -16.17 1.28 4.02
N MET A 9 -15.14 1.78 4.71
CA MET A 9 -14.02 2.51 4.11
C MET A 9 -12.74 2.13 4.83
N ALA A 10 -11.65 1.93 4.09
CA ALA A 10 -10.30 1.91 4.65
C ALA A 10 -9.66 3.30 4.53
N LEU A 11 -8.94 3.71 5.58
CA LEU A 11 -8.03 4.85 5.52
C LEU A 11 -6.61 4.32 5.71
N THR A 12 -5.75 4.52 4.72
CA THR A 12 -4.39 3.98 4.64
C THR A 12 -3.38 5.10 4.40
N ASP A 13 -3.29 6.05 5.34
CA ASP A 13 -2.30 7.15 5.25
C ASP A 13 -0.85 6.60 5.23
N PHE A 14 0.07 7.35 4.62
CA PHE A 14 1.48 6.95 4.50
C PHE A 14 2.19 6.89 5.86
N THR A 15 2.44 5.67 6.33
CA THR A 15 3.19 5.34 7.56
C THR A 15 2.66 6.04 8.81
N ILE A 16 1.41 6.49 8.86
CA ILE A 16 0.85 7.22 10.01
C ILE A 16 -0.60 6.82 10.32
N LEU A 17 -1.04 7.12 11.55
CA LEU A 17 -2.45 6.98 11.99
C LEU A 17 -3.00 8.30 12.57
N CYS A 18 -2.45 9.44 12.16
CA CYS A 18 -2.81 10.76 12.71
C CYS A 18 -4.30 11.10 12.54
N GLY A 19 -4.92 10.65 11.44
CA GLY A 19 -6.34 10.85 11.16
C GLY A 19 -7.29 9.91 11.90
N LEU A 20 -6.77 8.87 12.58
CA LEU A 20 -7.57 7.72 13.02
C LEU A 20 -8.76 8.08 13.92
N VAL A 21 -8.55 8.88 14.97
CA VAL A 21 -9.62 9.21 15.94
C VAL A 21 -10.77 9.96 15.24
N LYS A 22 -10.44 10.89 14.34
CA LYS A 22 -11.43 11.63 13.56
C LYS A 22 -12.13 10.72 12.55
N PHE A 23 -11.37 9.89 11.84
CA PHE A 23 -11.88 8.93 10.87
C PHE A 23 -12.87 7.96 11.51
N TYR A 24 -12.48 7.33 12.61
CA TYR A 24 -13.29 6.34 13.31
C TYR A 24 -14.61 6.93 13.79
N SER A 25 -14.55 8.06 14.50
CA SER A 25 -15.74 8.74 15.04
C SER A 25 -16.69 9.19 13.94
N THR A 26 -16.14 9.76 12.85
CA THR A 26 -16.94 10.26 11.72
C THR A 26 -17.57 9.12 10.93
N ALA A 27 -16.80 8.09 10.58
CA ALA A 27 -17.31 6.93 9.85
C ALA A 27 -18.44 6.24 10.62
N HIS A 28 -18.23 6.03 11.93
CA HIS A 28 -19.25 5.43 12.81
C HIS A 28 -20.54 6.25 12.83
N ASN A 29 -20.45 7.58 13.01
CA ASN A 29 -21.63 8.47 13.01
C ASN A 29 -22.36 8.48 11.66
N CYS A 30 -21.67 8.19 10.57
CA CYS A 30 -22.26 8.05 9.23
C CYS A 30 -22.76 6.64 8.91
N GLY A 31 -22.70 5.69 9.86
CA GLY A 31 -23.10 4.29 9.63
C GLY A 31 -22.15 3.51 8.70
N VAL A 32 -20.93 4.00 8.51
CA VAL A 32 -19.88 3.35 7.70
C VAL A 32 -18.90 2.64 8.63
N LYS A 33 -18.58 1.38 8.35
CA LYS A 33 -17.56 0.64 9.11
C LYS A 33 -16.16 1.20 8.77
N PRO A 34 -15.41 1.75 9.75
CA PRO A 34 -14.02 2.12 9.52
C PRO A 34 -13.12 0.88 9.48
N ILE A 35 -12.24 0.83 8.48
CA ILE A 35 -11.15 -0.14 8.36
C ILE A 35 -9.84 0.63 8.55
N ILE A 36 -9.04 0.20 9.52
CA ILE A 36 -7.80 0.89 9.90
C ILE A 36 -6.66 0.26 9.11
N GLY A 37 -5.86 1.08 8.43
CA GLY A 37 -4.66 0.64 7.77
C GLY A 37 -3.65 1.76 7.62
N ALA A 38 -2.53 1.45 6.97
CA ALA A 38 -1.53 2.41 6.55
C ALA A 38 -0.76 1.86 5.35
N ASP A 39 -0.31 2.76 4.48
CA ASP A 39 0.61 2.45 3.39
C ASP A 39 2.05 2.54 3.89
N PHE A 40 2.89 1.61 3.47
CA PHE A 40 4.28 1.55 3.89
C PHE A 40 5.22 1.51 2.69
N THR A 41 6.35 2.17 2.87
CA THR A 41 7.55 1.91 2.08
C THR A 41 8.33 0.77 2.75
N LEU A 42 8.73 -0.23 1.97
CA LEU A 42 9.38 -1.45 2.41
C LEU A 42 10.80 -1.55 1.83
N GLN A 43 11.74 -1.95 2.67
CA GLN A 43 13.07 -2.39 2.27
C GLN A 43 13.20 -3.90 2.47
N SER A 44 13.79 -4.58 1.49
CA SER A 44 14.05 -6.01 1.53
C SER A 44 15.39 -6.34 0.87
N GLU A 45 16.01 -7.45 1.29
CA GLU A 45 17.32 -7.86 0.79
C GLU A 45 17.28 -8.18 -0.71
N GLU A 46 16.15 -8.70 -1.19
CA GLU A 46 15.92 -9.07 -2.59
C GLU A 46 15.96 -7.85 -3.53
N PHE A 47 15.66 -6.65 -3.01
CA PHE A 47 15.64 -5.41 -3.78
C PHE A 47 16.79 -4.45 -3.41
N GLY A 48 17.60 -4.77 -2.39
CA GLY A 48 18.74 -3.95 -1.98
C GLY A 48 18.32 -2.53 -1.56
N ASP A 49 18.79 -1.53 -2.31
CA ASP A 49 18.44 -0.12 -2.08
C ASP A 49 17.10 0.29 -2.72
N GLU A 50 16.49 -0.58 -3.52
CA GLU A 50 15.23 -0.30 -4.21
C GLU A 50 14.05 -0.48 -3.26
N LEU A 51 13.40 0.63 -2.93
CA LEU A 51 12.25 0.62 -2.03
C LEU A 51 10.98 0.19 -2.76
N THR A 52 10.17 -0.64 -2.09
CA THR A 52 8.88 -1.13 -2.59
C THR A 52 7.75 -0.59 -1.72
N LYS A 53 6.49 -0.77 -2.16
CA LYS A 53 5.31 -0.36 -1.40
C LYS A 53 4.47 -1.56 -1.01
N LEU A 54 3.73 -1.43 0.08
CA LEU A 54 2.63 -2.33 0.44
C LEU A 54 1.61 -1.61 1.31
N THR A 55 0.41 -2.17 1.39
CA THR A 55 -0.66 -1.66 2.26
C THR A 55 -0.97 -2.69 3.34
N LEU A 56 -1.04 -2.24 4.60
CA LEU A 56 -1.43 -3.08 5.73
C LEU A 56 -2.80 -2.66 6.25
N LEU A 57 -3.69 -3.63 6.44
CA LEU A 57 -4.98 -3.44 7.10
C LEU A 57 -5.03 -4.24 8.40
N ALA A 58 -5.53 -3.63 9.47
CA ALA A 58 -5.75 -4.29 10.74
C ALA A 58 -7.09 -5.06 10.73
N LYS A 59 -7.04 -6.40 10.76
CA LYS A 59 -8.26 -7.25 10.82
C LYS A 59 -8.89 -7.25 12.21
N ASN A 60 -8.09 -7.01 13.25
CA ASN A 60 -8.50 -7.01 14.65
C ASN A 60 -7.59 -6.10 15.50
N ASN A 61 -7.83 -6.05 16.81
CA ASN A 61 -7.06 -5.20 17.74
C ASN A 61 -5.59 -5.63 17.90
N VAL A 62 -5.26 -6.91 17.66
CA VAL A 62 -3.86 -7.37 17.64
C VAL A 62 -3.15 -6.79 16.42
N GLY A 63 -3.77 -6.86 15.25
CA GLY A 63 -3.29 -6.23 14.03
C GLY A 63 -3.15 -4.72 14.17
N TYR A 64 -4.10 -4.04 14.81
CA TYR A 64 -3.99 -2.61 15.09
C TYR A 64 -2.78 -2.26 15.96
N LYS A 65 -2.52 -3.06 17.01
CA LYS A 65 -1.34 -2.90 17.85
C LYS A 65 -0.05 -3.13 17.04
N ASN A 66 -0.01 -4.18 16.22
CA ASN A 66 1.12 -4.50 15.36
C ASN A 66 1.38 -3.40 14.32
N LEU A 67 0.34 -2.86 13.69
CA LEU A 67 0.42 -1.71 12.79
C LEU A 67 1.03 -0.48 13.50
N THR A 68 0.58 -0.21 14.73
CA THR A 68 1.10 0.89 15.55
C THR A 68 2.59 0.69 15.88
N LEU A 69 2.99 -0.55 16.19
CA LEU A 69 4.39 -0.89 16.46
C LEU A 69 5.26 -0.74 15.21
N LEU A 70 4.81 -1.20 14.05
CA LEU A 70 5.51 -1.04 12.77
C LEU A 70 5.75 0.43 12.43
N ILE A 71 4.70 1.27 12.55
CA ILE A 71 4.81 2.72 12.37
C ILE A 71 5.83 3.31 13.34
N SER A 72 5.73 2.99 14.63
CA SER A 72 6.65 3.49 15.65
C SER A 72 8.10 3.08 15.37
N LYS A 73 8.32 1.82 14.98
CA LYS A 73 9.64 1.27 14.66
C LYS A 73 10.24 1.95 13.43
N ALA A 74 9.44 2.23 12.39
CA ALA A 74 9.88 2.94 11.19
C ALA A 74 10.38 4.36 11.51
N TYR A 75 9.65 5.11 12.34
CA TYR A 75 10.08 6.45 12.75
C TYR A 75 11.27 6.44 13.72
N LEU A 76 11.29 5.51 14.68
CA LEU A 76 12.38 5.43 15.68
C LEU A 76 13.71 4.99 15.06
N ARG A 77 13.70 4.14 14.02
CA ARG A 77 14.91 3.78 13.25
C ARG A 77 15.52 4.99 12.55
N GLY A 78 14.71 6.00 12.24
CA GLY A 78 15.09 7.14 11.40
C GLY A 78 14.81 6.90 9.92
N HIS A 79 15.02 7.96 9.13
CA HIS A 79 14.66 7.97 7.71
C HIS A 79 15.68 7.24 6.84
N VAL A 80 15.16 6.46 5.90
CA VAL A 80 15.91 5.85 4.79
C VAL A 80 15.43 6.53 3.52
N GLN A 81 16.35 7.08 2.73
CA GLN A 81 16.03 7.87 1.53
C GLN A 81 14.98 8.96 1.81
N HIS A 82 15.17 9.70 2.92
CA HIS A 82 14.31 10.82 3.35
C HIS A 82 12.88 10.46 3.78
N GLN A 83 12.54 9.17 3.94
CA GLN A 83 11.22 8.73 4.39
C GLN A 83 11.29 7.62 5.46
N PRO A 84 10.25 7.44 6.28
CA PRO A 84 10.14 6.27 7.13
C PRO A 84 9.91 5.02 6.26
N VAL A 85 10.67 3.96 6.55
CA VAL A 85 10.65 2.68 5.81
C VAL A 85 10.56 1.56 6.83
N ILE A 86 9.89 0.45 6.51
CA ILE A 86 9.93 -0.76 7.34
C ILE A 86 10.82 -1.81 6.67
N ASP A 87 11.49 -2.63 7.49
CA ASP A 87 12.24 -3.77 6.97
C ASP A 87 11.29 -4.97 6.84
N LYS A 88 11.42 -5.75 5.76
CA LYS A 88 10.59 -6.95 5.52
C LYS A 88 10.60 -7.94 6.67
N ALA A 89 11.73 -8.09 7.36
CA ALA A 89 11.83 -8.94 8.55
C ALA A 89 10.88 -8.52 9.68
N TRP A 90 10.55 -7.23 9.81
CA TRP A 90 9.65 -6.75 10.87
C TRP A 90 8.19 -7.17 10.62
N LEU A 91 7.82 -7.43 9.37
CA LEU A 91 6.51 -7.98 9.04
C LEU A 91 6.32 -9.35 9.68
N VAL A 92 7.37 -10.17 9.77
CA VAL A 92 7.34 -11.48 10.43
C VAL A 92 7.10 -11.34 11.93
N GLU A 93 7.80 -10.39 12.58
CA GLU A 93 7.65 -10.11 14.02
C GLU A 93 6.25 -9.62 14.39
N HIS A 94 5.56 -8.95 13.45
CA HIS A 94 4.30 -8.25 13.67
C HIS A 94 3.15 -8.74 12.77
N ALA A 95 3.22 -9.97 12.26
CA ALA A 95 2.27 -10.48 11.26
C ALA A 95 0.84 -10.66 11.78
N GLU A 96 0.68 -11.02 13.06
CA GLU A 96 -0.62 -11.41 13.60
C GLU A 96 -1.66 -10.28 13.47
N GLY A 97 -2.83 -10.62 12.95
CA GLY A 97 -3.94 -9.66 12.85
C GLY A 97 -3.87 -8.71 11.66
N LEU A 98 -2.85 -8.81 10.81
CA LEU A 98 -2.70 -7.99 9.61
C LEU A 98 -3.22 -8.68 8.36
N ILE A 99 -3.69 -7.87 7.41
CA ILE A 99 -3.93 -8.22 6.01
C ILE A 99 -2.97 -7.36 5.18
N VAL A 100 -2.35 -7.94 4.17
CA VAL A 100 -1.37 -7.31 3.29
C VAL A 100 -1.95 -7.20 1.89
N LEU A 101 -1.94 -6.00 1.31
CA LEU A 101 -2.15 -5.80 -0.12
C LEU A 101 -0.79 -5.58 -0.78
N SER A 102 -0.58 -6.18 -1.94
CA SER A 102 0.76 -6.31 -2.53
C SER A 102 1.42 -5.00 -2.95
N GLY A 103 0.75 -3.84 -2.92
CA GLY A 103 1.28 -2.55 -3.40
C GLY A 103 1.28 -2.41 -4.92
N GLY A 104 0.49 -3.25 -5.60
CA GLY A 104 0.39 -3.32 -7.06
C GLY A 104 1.74 -3.41 -7.76
N LYS A 105 1.90 -2.63 -8.84
CA LYS A 105 3.15 -2.54 -9.62
C LYS A 105 4.36 -2.03 -8.82
N SER A 106 4.13 -1.31 -7.72
CA SER A 106 5.19 -0.70 -6.89
C SER A 106 5.63 -1.59 -5.73
N GLY A 107 4.94 -2.69 -5.47
CA GLY A 107 5.34 -3.67 -4.46
C GLY A 107 6.37 -4.67 -4.95
N GLU A 108 6.88 -5.49 -4.03
CA GLU A 108 7.93 -6.48 -4.34
C GLU A 108 7.52 -7.41 -5.48
N VAL A 109 6.34 -8.03 -5.40
CA VAL A 109 5.86 -8.96 -6.43
C VAL A 109 5.69 -8.23 -7.77
N GLY A 110 5.08 -7.04 -7.76
CA GLY A 110 4.86 -6.27 -8.99
C GLY A 110 6.15 -5.84 -9.69
N ARG A 111 7.13 -5.34 -8.93
CA ARG A 111 8.43 -4.96 -9.48
C ARG A 111 9.21 -6.17 -10.01
N ALA A 112 9.14 -7.32 -9.33
CA ALA A 112 9.78 -8.54 -9.81
C ALA A 112 9.15 -9.04 -11.12
N LEU A 113 7.81 -8.98 -11.24
CA LEU A 113 7.09 -9.35 -12.46
C LEU A 113 7.44 -8.43 -13.63
N LEU A 114 7.43 -7.11 -13.42
CA LEU A 114 7.79 -6.15 -14.46
C LEU A 114 9.25 -6.27 -14.93
N LYS A 115 10.14 -6.75 -14.07
CA LYS A 115 11.54 -7.06 -14.42
C LYS A 115 11.70 -8.44 -15.09
N GLY A 116 10.65 -9.27 -15.14
CA GLY A 116 10.72 -10.64 -15.66
C GLY A 116 11.57 -11.59 -14.80
N ASN A 117 11.78 -11.27 -13.51
CA ASN A 117 12.64 -12.07 -12.64
C ASN A 117 11.82 -13.12 -11.87
N GLN A 118 11.55 -14.25 -12.52
CA GLN A 118 10.71 -15.33 -11.96
C GLN A 118 11.21 -15.86 -10.61
N GLN A 119 12.53 -16.00 -10.44
CA GLN A 119 13.09 -16.48 -9.18
C GLN A 119 12.81 -15.51 -8.02
N GLN A 120 12.82 -14.21 -8.29
CA GLN A 120 12.49 -13.19 -7.29
C GLN A 120 10.99 -13.16 -6.99
N VAL A 121 10.14 -13.38 -7.99
CA VAL A 121 8.69 -13.55 -7.82
C VAL A 121 8.40 -14.71 -6.86
N GLU A 122 8.97 -15.89 -7.12
CA GLU A 122 8.83 -17.09 -6.30
C GLU A 122 9.21 -16.84 -4.84
N ARG A 123 10.37 -16.23 -4.59
CA ARG A 123 10.83 -15.89 -3.23
C ARG A 123 9.90 -14.93 -2.51
N CYS A 124 9.39 -13.92 -3.22
CA CYS A 124 8.44 -12.97 -2.63
C CYS A 124 7.13 -13.67 -2.27
N ILE A 125 6.59 -14.49 -3.16
CA ILE A 125 5.35 -15.24 -2.91
C ILE A 125 5.52 -16.21 -1.75
N GLU A 126 6.62 -16.97 -1.71
CA GLU A 126 6.92 -17.91 -0.63
C GLU A 126 6.93 -17.20 0.73
N PHE A 127 7.53 -16.00 0.82
CA PHE A 127 7.50 -15.19 2.03
C PHE A 127 6.07 -14.86 2.48
N TYR A 128 5.24 -14.35 1.58
CA TYR A 128 3.87 -13.96 1.92
C TYR A 128 2.95 -15.15 2.21
N GLN A 129 3.10 -16.27 1.49
CA GLN A 129 2.38 -17.51 1.79
C GLN A 129 2.80 -18.10 3.15
N THR A 130 4.08 -17.97 3.53
CA THR A 130 4.59 -18.48 4.80
C THR A 130 4.09 -17.66 5.99
N HIS A 131 4.12 -16.33 5.89
CA HIS A 131 3.87 -15.44 7.04
C HIS A 131 2.47 -14.80 7.07
N PHE A 132 1.80 -14.73 5.91
CA PHE A 132 0.50 -14.08 5.73
C PHE A 132 -0.48 -14.98 4.96
N ALA A 133 -0.40 -16.29 5.18
CA ALA A 133 -1.37 -17.26 4.65
C ALA A 133 -2.81 -16.75 4.84
N ASP A 134 -3.63 -16.85 3.78
CA ASP A 134 -5.02 -16.35 3.70
C ASP A 134 -5.22 -14.83 3.92
N HIS A 135 -4.12 -14.08 4.07
CA HIS A 135 -4.11 -12.66 4.43
C HIS A 135 -3.22 -11.80 3.53
N PHE A 136 -2.73 -12.37 2.42
CA PHE A 136 -2.02 -11.64 1.38
C PHE A 136 -2.86 -11.60 0.09
N TYR A 137 -3.03 -10.41 -0.46
CA TYR A 137 -3.83 -10.18 -1.66
C TYR A 137 -3.00 -9.45 -2.72
N LEU A 138 -3.05 -9.94 -3.96
CA LEU A 138 -2.48 -9.26 -5.11
C LEU A 138 -3.38 -8.08 -5.50
N GLU A 139 -2.84 -6.88 -5.36
CA GLU A 139 -3.58 -5.63 -5.54
C GLU A 139 -3.58 -5.20 -7.01
N LEU A 140 -4.76 -5.04 -7.59
CA LEU A 140 -4.97 -4.64 -8.98
C LEU A 140 -5.51 -3.21 -9.04
N ILE A 141 -4.83 -2.35 -9.80
CA ILE A 141 -5.14 -0.92 -9.93
C ILE A 141 -5.25 -0.55 -11.41
N ARG A 142 -6.28 0.23 -11.75
CA ARG A 142 -6.50 0.79 -13.10
C ARG A 142 -6.80 2.28 -13.01
N THR A 143 -5.76 3.09 -12.89
CA THR A 143 -5.85 4.56 -12.94
C THR A 143 -5.22 5.13 -14.21
N GLY A 144 -4.81 4.26 -15.15
CA GLY A 144 -4.30 4.64 -16.46
C GLY A 144 -2.81 5.01 -16.44
N ARG A 145 -2.08 4.61 -15.40
CA ARG A 145 -0.65 4.89 -15.28
C ARG A 145 0.18 3.86 -16.01
N ALA A 146 1.42 4.24 -16.34
CA ALA A 146 2.37 3.35 -17.01
C ALA A 146 2.52 2.01 -16.28
N ASP A 147 2.63 0.92 -17.04
CA ASP A 147 2.86 -0.45 -16.56
C ASP A 147 1.76 -1.09 -15.69
N GLU A 148 0.65 -0.40 -15.42
CA GLU A 148 -0.46 -0.98 -14.63
C GLU A 148 -1.10 -2.19 -15.32
N GLU A 149 -1.44 -2.07 -16.60
CA GLU A 149 -2.11 -3.16 -17.31
C GLU A 149 -1.15 -4.34 -17.55
N SER A 150 0.13 -4.06 -17.84
CA SER A 150 1.17 -5.08 -17.94
C SER A 150 1.32 -5.87 -16.63
N TYR A 151 1.46 -5.15 -15.50
CA TYR A 151 1.50 -5.77 -14.17
C TYR A 151 0.23 -6.58 -13.89
N LEU A 152 -0.95 -6.04 -14.20
CA LEU A 152 -2.24 -6.69 -13.96
C LEU A 152 -2.30 -8.06 -14.65
N HIS A 153 -1.89 -8.16 -15.91
CA HIS A 153 -1.84 -9.43 -16.62
C HIS A 153 -0.91 -10.44 -15.94
N PHE A 154 0.32 -10.03 -15.62
CA PHE A 154 1.27 -10.91 -14.92
C PHE A 154 0.80 -11.30 -13.52
N ALA A 155 0.14 -10.40 -12.80
CA ALA A 155 -0.39 -10.67 -11.47
C ALA A 155 -1.54 -11.69 -11.51
N LEU A 156 -2.37 -11.68 -12.56
CA LEU A 156 -3.41 -12.70 -12.75
C LEU A 156 -2.83 -14.08 -13.04
N ASP A 157 -1.80 -14.16 -13.89
CA ASP A 157 -1.12 -15.43 -14.18
C ASP A 157 -0.50 -16.03 -12.90
N VAL A 158 0.14 -15.17 -12.09
CA VAL A 158 0.68 -15.55 -10.78
C VAL A 158 -0.43 -15.93 -9.79
N ALA A 159 -1.54 -15.19 -9.77
CA ALA A 159 -2.66 -15.49 -8.88
C ALA A 159 -3.22 -16.89 -9.16
N GLU A 160 -3.38 -17.26 -10.43
CA GLU A 160 -3.83 -18.59 -10.84
C GLU A 160 -2.77 -19.67 -10.51
N GLN A 161 -1.50 -19.42 -10.79
CA GLN A 161 -0.42 -20.38 -10.57
C GLN A 161 -0.22 -20.72 -9.08
N TYR A 162 -0.34 -19.75 -8.19
CA TYR A 162 -0.03 -19.90 -6.75
C TYR A 162 -1.28 -19.90 -5.86
N ASP A 163 -2.48 -19.94 -6.45
CA ASP A 163 -3.77 -19.89 -5.73
C ASP A 163 -3.85 -18.70 -4.76
N LEU A 164 -3.51 -17.50 -5.26
CA LEU A 164 -3.53 -16.26 -4.48
C LEU A 164 -4.77 -15.43 -4.81
N PRO A 165 -5.43 -14.85 -3.80
CA PRO A 165 -6.56 -13.97 -4.05
C PRO A 165 -6.09 -12.62 -4.62
N VAL A 166 -6.92 -12.04 -5.48
CA VAL A 166 -6.74 -10.68 -6.00
C VAL A 166 -7.72 -9.71 -5.38
N VAL A 167 -7.36 -8.43 -5.28
CA VAL A 167 -8.21 -7.36 -4.78
C VAL A 167 -8.07 -6.13 -5.66
N ALA A 168 -9.19 -5.50 -6.00
CA ALA A 168 -9.19 -4.24 -6.73
C ALA A 168 -9.13 -3.05 -5.77
N THR A 169 -8.23 -2.10 -6.03
CA THR A 169 -8.17 -0.80 -5.34
C THR A 169 -8.05 0.32 -6.38
N ASN A 170 -8.22 1.57 -5.93
CA ASN A 170 -8.19 2.74 -6.81
C ASN A 170 -7.13 3.78 -6.40
N GLU A 171 -6.29 3.48 -5.39
CA GLU A 171 -5.27 4.39 -4.85
C GLU A 171 -5.80 5.84 -4.66
N VAL A 172 -6.92 5.96 -3.95
CA VAL A 172 -7.67 7.22 -3.88
C VAL A 172 -6.90 8.27 -3.08
N VAL A 173 -6.54 9.37 -3.73
CA VAL A 173 -5.86 10.53 -3.11
C VAL A 173 -6.69 11.82 -3.12
N PHE A 174 -7.88 11.80 -3.72
CA PHE A 174 -8.87 12.88 -3.73
C PHE A 174 -10.29 12.33 -3.90
N ILE A 175 -11.31 13.14 -3.60
CA ILE A 175 -12.71 12.69 -3.54
C ILE A 175 -13.38 12.63 -4.91
N THR A 176 -13.12 13.62 -5.77
CA THR A 176 -13.74 13.72 -7.10
C THR A 176 -12.68 13.97 -8.17
N GLU A 177 -12.96 13.60 -9.41
CA GLU A 177 -12.03 13.73 -10.54
C GLU A 177 -11.60 15.18 -10.76
N GLU A 178 -12.50 16.15 -10.56
CA GLU A 178 -12.20 17.58 -10.70
C GLU A 178 -11.16 18.08 -9.67
N SER A 179 -10.90 17.30 -8.62
CA SER A 179 -9.90 17.62 -7.59
C SER A 179 -8.47 17.26 -8.01
N PHE A 180 -8.27 16.64 -9.18
CA PHE A 180 -6.95 16.23 -9.66
C PHE A 180 -5.95 17.39 -9.76
N GLU A 181 -6.33 18.51 -10.36
CA GLU A 181 -5.46 19.69 -10.50
C GLU A 181 -5.06 20.29 -9.14
N ALA A 182 -6.00 20.31 -8.17
CA ALA A 182 -5.71 20.76 -6.81
C ALA A 182 -4.73 19.80 -6.10
N HIS A 183 -4.86 18.50 -6.35
CA HIS A 183 -3.93 17.50 -5.84
C HIS A 183 -2.53 17.65 -6.45
N GLU A 184 -2.42 17.87 -7.77
CA GLU A 184 -1.15 18.14 -8.45
C GLU A 184 -0.42 19.35 -7.86
N ILE A 185 -1.15 20.43 -7.56
CA ILE A 185 -0.58 21.61 -6.86
C ILE A 185 -0.10 21.24 -5.46
N ARG A 186 -0.90 20.49 -4.70
CA ARG A 186 -0.55 20.06 -3.34
C ARG A 186 0.75 19.24 -3.34
N VAL A 187 0.90 18.32 -4.28
CA VAL A 187 2.12 17.50 -4.43
C VAL A 187 3.30 18.36 -4.87
N ALA A 188 3.13 19.26 -5.85
CA ALA A 188 4.18 20.17 -6.28
C ALA A 188 4.72 21.07 -5.15
N ILE A 189 3.85 21.56 -4.27
CA ILE A 189 4.24 22.32 -3.06
C ILE A 189 5.08 21.45 -2.12
N HIS A 190 4.70 20.18 -1.92
CA HIS A 190 5.44 19.26 -1.06
C HIS A 190 6.83 18.94 -1.64
N ASP A 191 6.90 18.67 -2.94
CA ASP A 191 8.12 18.25 -3.62
C ASP A 191 9.05 19.44 -3.97
N GLY A 192 8.55 20.68 -3.86
CA GLY A 192 9.31 21.88 -4.16
C GLY A 192 9.48 22.17 -5.66
N TYR A 193 8.56 21.70 -6.50
CA TYR A 193 8.56 21.95 -7.95
C TYR A 193 7.55 23.04 -8.33
N THR A 194 7.81 23.72 -9.45
CA THR A 194 6.77 24.48 -10.15
C THR A 194 5.93 23.53 -11.00
N LEU A 195 4.65 23.84 -11.22
CA LEU A 195 3.76 22.99 -12.02
C LEU A 195 4.24 22.80 -13.47
N GLU A 196 4.92 23.81 -14.01
CA GLU A 196 5.44 23.83 -15.38
C GLU A 196 6.77 23.08 -15.54
N ASP A 197 7.47 22.69 -14.47
CA ASP A 197 8.76 21.99 -14.57
C ASP A 197 8.56 20.60 -15.22
N PRO A 198 9.13 20.32 -16.40
CA PRO A 198 8.95 19.04 -17.08
C PRO A 198 9.61 17.87 -16.32
N ARG A 199 10.50 18.13 -15.36
CA ARG A 199 11.14 17.12 -14.52
C ARG A 199 10.31 16.78 -13.29
N ARG A 200 9.23 17.54 -13.01
CA ARG A 200 8.34 17.26 -11.89
C ARG A 200 7.77 15.84 -12.04
N PRO A 201 7.84 15.00 -11.00
CA PRO A 201 7.17 13.72 -11.02
C PRO A 201 5.65 13.89 -11.27
N LYS A 202 5.12 13.11 -12.21
CA LYS A 202 3.68 12.99 -12.48
C LYS A 202 3.32 11.52 -12.31
N ASN A 203 2.80 11.17 -11.13
CA ASN A 203 2.49 9.79 -10.74
C ASN A 203 1.06 9.69 -10.25
#